data_AF-A0A7Z1SEH2-F1
#
_entry.id   AF-A0A7Z1SEH2-F1
#
_cell.length_a   1.000
_cell.length_b   1.000
_cell.length_c   1.000
_cell.angle_alpha   90.00
_cell.angle_beta   90.00
_cell.angle_gamma   90.00
#
_symmetry.space_group_name_H-M   'P 1'
#
loop_
_entity.id
_entity.type
_entity.pdbx_description
1 polymer ?
#
loop_
_entity_poly.entity_id
_entity_poly.type
_entity_poly.pdbx_seq_one_letter_code
_entity_poly.pdbx_strand_id
1 'polypeptide(L)'
;PNIPRVKANLKKETFKIIVSLVMALTVVSLIFVAQQADGMPSIAKFYEDAYELTGGKNIVNAILGDFRALDTMFEGLVLIIAGLGIYTLLNYKDRRGQDERE
;
A
#
# COMPACT_ATOMS: atom_id res chain seq x y z
N PRO A 1 -30.33 7.02 -5.00
CA PRO A 1 -29.90 8.43 -4.81
C PRO A 1 -29.47 9.05 -6.14
N ASN A 2 -30.32 9.92 -6.72
CA ASN A 2 -30.03 10.64 -7.95
C ASN A 2 -29.24 11.91 -7.60
N ILE A 3 -27.91 11.79 -7.51
CA ILE A 3 -27.04 12.92 -7.15
C ILE A 3 -26.94 13.83 -8.38
N PRO A 4 -27.36 15.10 -8.32
CA PRO A 4 -27.22 16.02 -9.44
C PRO A 4 -25.72 16.18 -9.73
N ARG A 5 -25.29 15.80 -10.94
CA ARG A 5 -23.92 16.03 -11.40
C ARG A 5 -23.70 17.53 -11.52
N VAL A 6 -23.00 18.10 -10.55
CA VAL A 6 -22.51 19.48 -10.60
C VAL A 6 -21.73 19.63 -11.90
N LYS A 7 -22.03 20.65 -12.70
CA LYS A 7 -21.31 20.92 -13.95
C LYS A 7 -19.81 21.04 -13.60
N ALA A 8 -19.01 20.19 -14.25
CA ALA A 8 -17.57 20.18 -14.14
C ALA A 8 -17.00 21.60 -14.26
N ASN A 9 -16.30 22.06 -13.23
CA ASN A 9 -15.59 23.33 -13.31
C ASN A 9 -14.28 23.08 -14.06
N LEU A 10 -14.29 23.36 -15.36
CA LEU A 10 -13.20 23.03 -16.28
C LEU A 10 -11.83 23.49 -15.76
N LYS A 11 -11.74 24.69 -15.15
CA LYS A 11 -10.51 25.20 -14.56
C LYS A 11 -10.00 24.33 -13.39
N LYS A 12 -10.91 23.87 -12.51
CA LYS A 12 -10.55 23.00 -11.38
C LYS A 12 -10.15 21.60 -11.85
N GLU A 13 -10.78 21.07 -12.88
CA GLU A 13 -10.42 19.76 -13.44
C GLU A 13 -9.09 19.80 -14.17
N THR A 14 -8.85 20.81 -15.01
CA THR A 14 -7.56 21.01 -15.66
C THR A 14 -6.44 21.19 -14.63
N PHE A 15 -6.69 21.92 -13.52
CA PHE A 15 -5.71 22.05 -12.44
C PHE A 15 -5.35 20.70 -11.79
N LYS A 16 -6.34 19.84 -11.51
CA LYS A 16 -6.10 18.49 -10.96
C LYS A 16 -5.24 17.65 -11.90
N ILE A 17 -5.53 17.68 -13.19
CA ILE A 17 -4.78 16.95 -14.21
C ILE A 17 -3.33 17.42 -14.25
N ILE A 18 -3.10 18.74 -14.24
CA ILE A 18 -1.75 19.32 -14.21
C ILE A 18 -1.00 18.85 -12.96
N VAL A 19 -1.61 18.93 -11.79
CA VAL A 19 -0.97 18.49 -10.53
C VAL A 19 -0.63 17.00 -10.56
N SER A 20 -1.54 16.14 -11.02
CA SER A 20 -1.25 14.70 -11.12
C SER A 20 -0.15 14.39 -12.14
N LEU A 21 -0.10 15.13 -13.26
CA LEU A 21 0.92 14.94 -14.29
C LEU A 21 2.29 15.37 -13.80
N VAL A 22 2.38 16.51 -13.11
CA VAL A 22 3.62 16.99 -12.51
C VAL A 22 4.12 16.00 -11.47
N MET A 23 3.25 15.46 -10.62
CA MET A 23 3.64 14.46 -9.62
C MET A 23 4.17 13.18 -10.28
N ALA A 24 3.48 12.67 -11.30
CA ALA A 24 3.91 11.49 -12.04
C ALA A 24 5.28 11.69 -12.70
N LEU A 25 5.47 12.83 -13.39
CA LEU A 25 6.76 13.16 -14.01
C LEU A 25 7.86 13.27 -12.96
N THR A 26 7.59 13.90 -11.82
CA THR A 26 8.56 14.05 -10.72
C THR A 26 9.02 12.68 -10.21
N VAL A 27 8.09 11.75 -9.95
CA VAL A 27 8.43 10.40 -9.48
C VAL A 27 9.25 9.63 -10.53
N VAL A 28 8.85 9.70 -11.80
CA VAL A 28 9.59 9.04 -12.89
C VAL A 28 11.01 9.60 -13.01
N SER A 29 11.15 10.93 -13.02
CA SER A 29 12.47 11.58 -13.07
C SER A 29 13.35 11.18 -11.87
N LEU A 30 12.80 11.09 -10.67
CA LEU A 30 13.53 10.63 -9.48
C LEU A 30 14.02 9.19 -9.62
N ILE A 31 13.20 8.28 -10.17
CA ILE A 31 13.61 6.89 -10.43
C ILE A 31 14.78 6.83 -11.43
N PHE A 32 14.71 7.61 -12.51
CA PHE A 32 15.79 7.68 -13.50
C PHE A 32 17.11 8.22 -12.92
N VAL A 33 17.03 9.20 -12.03
CA VAL A 33 18.21 9.72 -11.32
C VAL A 33 18.76 8.68 -10.35
N ALA A 34 17.90 8.01 -9.57
CA ALA A 34 18.30 7.02 -8.58
C ALA A 34 19.00 5.80 -9.20
N GLN A 35 18.59 5.35 -10.38
CA GLN A 35 19.20 4.20 -11.05
C GLN A 35 20.58 4.48 -11.66
N GLN A 36 20.92 5.75 -11.94
CA GLN A 36 22.23 6.13 -12.48
C GLN A 36 23.30 6.30 -11.39
N ALA A 37 22.92 6.29 -10.11
CA ALA A 37 23.88 6.36 -9.02
C ALA A 37 24.63 5.02 -8.92
N ASP A 38 25.96 5.05 -8.95
CA ASP A 38 26.79 3.89 -8.64
C ASP A 38 26.53 3.47 -7.19
N GLY A 39 25.74 2.42 -7.04
CA GLY A 39 25.30 1.91 -5.74
C GLY A 39 26.37 1.10 -5.02
N MET A 40 26.18 0.95 -3.72
CA MET A 40 26.90 -0.06 -2.93
C MET A 40 26.65 -1.47 -3.49
N PRO A 41 27.59 -2.41 -3.29
CA PRO A 41 27.39 -3.79 -3.69
C PRO A 41 26.12 -4.38 -3.05
N SER A 42 25.40 -5.21 -3.81
CA SER A 42 24.15 -5.81 -3.37
C SER A 42 24.34 -6.73 -2.16
N ILE A 43 23.46 -6.61 -1.18
CA ILE A 43 23.36 -7.53 -0.04
C ILE A 43 22.85 -8.92 -0.45
N ALA A 44 22.44 -9.12 -1.71
CA ALA A 44 21.95 -10.40 -2.21
C ALA A 44 22.90 -11.57 -1.92
N LYS A 45 24.22 -11.32 -1.91
CA LYS A 45 25.23 -12.33 -1.56
C LYS A 45 25.03 -12.96 -0.19
N PHE A 46 24.51 -12.21 0.79
CA PHE A 46 24.21 -12.72 2.13
C PHE A 46 23.14 -13.83 2.11
N TYR A 47 22.30 -13.87 1.07
CA TYR A 47 21.21 -14.83 0.94
C TYR A 47 21.53 -16.00 -0.01
N GLU A 48 22.76 -16.11 -0.54
CA GLU A 48 23.12 -17.21 -1.45
C GLU A 48 22.93 -18.59 -0.79
N ASP A 49 23.24 -18.71 0.50
CA ASP A 49 23.11 -19.95 1.28
C ASP A 49 21.73 -20.11 1.96
N ALA A 50 20.72 -19.33 1.53
CA ALA A 50 19.39 -19.35 2.14
C ALA A 50 18.73 -20.75 2.10
N TYR A 51 19.07 -21.57 1.10
CA TYR A 51 18.59 -22.95 1.03
C TYR A 51 19.11 -23.79 2.21
N GLU A 52 20.39 -23.66 2.56
CA GLU A 52 20.99 -24.42 3.66
C GLU A 52 20.51 -23.91 5.02
N LEU A 53 20.29 -22.60 5.14
CA LEU A 53 19.88 -21.95 6.38
C LEU A 53 18.38 -22.15 6.72
N THR A 54 17.52 -22.15 5.71
CA THR A 54 16.04 -22.16 5.91
C THR A 54 15.36 -23.43 5.39
N GLY A 55 16.07 -24.23 4.58
CA GLY A 55 15.49 -25.36 3.82
C GLY A 55 14.56 -24.95 2.67
N GLY A 56 14.40 -23.64 2.43
CA GLY A 56 13.51 -23.10 1.41
C GLY A 56 14.09 -23.22 0.01
N LYS A 57 13.47 -24.04 -0.84
CA LYS A 57 13.84 -24.17 -2.27
C LYS A 57 13.59 -22.89 -3.07
N ASN A 58 12.65 -22.06 -2.62
CA ASN A 58 12.35 -20.78 -3.23
C ASN A 58 12.97 -19.66 -2.40
N ILE A 59 13.99 -19.00 -2.95
CA ILE A 59 14.75 -17.93 -2.30
C ILE A 59 13.86 -16.78 -1.82
N VAL A 60 12.81 -16.42 -2.56
CA VAL A 60 11.92 -15.31 -2.18
C VAL A 60 11.10 -15.69 -0.96
N ASN A 61 10.51 -16.89 -0.94
CA ASN A 61 9.75 -17.34 0.23
C ASN A 61 10.65 -17.57 1.44
N ALA A 62 11.89 -18.05 1.24
CA ALA A 62 12.88 -18.16 2.30
C ALA A 62 13.20 -16.78 2.93
N ILE A 63 13.38 -15.74 2.10
CA ILE A 63 13.62 -14.38 2.59
C ILE A 63 12.40 -13.83 3.34
N LEU A 64 11.21 -13.93 2.76
CA LEU A 64 9.99 -13.38 3.38
C LEU A 64 9.60 -14.13 4.66
N GLY A 65 9.75 -15.46 4.67
CA GLY A 65 9.28 -16.31 5.75
C GLY A 65 10.27 -16.54 6.89
N ASP A 66 11.57 -16.32 6.67
CA ASP A 66 12.61 -16.59 7.67
C ASP A 66 13.41 -15.32 7.98
N PHE A 67 14.26 -14.86 7.04
CA PHE A 67 15.14 -13.71 7.26
C PHE A 67 14.40 -12.39 7.51
N ARG A 68 13.24 -12.20 6.88
CA ARG A 68 12.38 -11.02 7.00
C ARG A 68 10.97 -11.37 7.49
N ALA A 69 10.87 -12.46 8.27
CA ALA A 69 9.60 -12.98 8.78
C ALA A 69 8.73 -11.91 9.48
N LEU A 70 9.36 -11.00 10.24
CA LEU A 70 8.66 -9.94 10.96
C LEU A 70 7.94 -8.96 10.02
N ASP A 71 8.54 -8.62 8.89
CA ASP A 71 7.94 -7.71 7.91
C ASP A 71 6.64 -8.33 7.35
N THR A 72 6.67 -9.62 6.99
CA THR A 72 5.49 -10.35 6.49
C THR A 72 4.46 -10.64 7.59
N MET A 73 4.87 -10.86 8.84
CA MET A 73 3.94 -10.96 9.96
C MET A 73 3.15 -9.65 10.16
N PHE A 74 3.81 -8.50 10.01
CA PHE A 74 3.13 -7.20 10.10
C PHE A 74 2.28 -6.87 8.86
N GLU A 75 2.64 -7.34 7.66
CA GLU A 75 1.71 -7.31 6.53
C GLU A 75 0.40 -8.05 6.86
N GLY A 76 0.50 -9.25 7.45
CA GLY A 76 -0.65 -10.01 7.94
C GLY A 76 -1.44 -9.26 9.03
N LEU A 77 -0.76 -8.63 9.98
CA LEU A 77 -1.37 -7.80 11.02
C LEU A 77 -2.19 -6.65 10.43
N VAL A 78 -1.64 -5.93 9.43
CA VAL A 78 -2.34 -4.83 8.76
C VAL A 78 -3.61 -5.34 8.07
N LEU A 79 -3.54 -6.49 7.40
CA LEU A 79 -4.73 -7.11 6.78
C LEU A 79 -5.79 -7.48 7.82
N ILE A 80 -5.39 -8.02 8.98
CA ILE A 80 -6.31 -8.34 10.08
C ILE A 80 -6.98 -7.06 10.61
N ILE A 81 -6.20 -6.00 10.88
CA ILE A 81 -6.73 -4.72 11.37
C ILE A 81 -7.70 -4.10 10.36
N ALA A 82 -7.36 -4.12 9.07
CA ALA A 82 -8.24 -3.63 8.01
C ALA A 82 -9.55 -4.44 7.94
N GLY A 83 -9.47 -5.78 8.03
CA GLY A 83 -10.63 -6.65 8.07
C GLY A 83 -11.53 -6.40 9.29
N LEU A 84 -10.94 -6.25 10.47
CA LEU A 84 -11.67 -5.88 11.69
C LEU A 84 -12.31 -4.50 11.56
N GLY A 85 -11.61 -3.50 11.01
CA GLY A 85 -12.15 -2.16 10.77
C GLY A 85 -13.37 -2.18 9.85
N ILE A 86 -13.32 -2.95 8.76
CA ILE A 86 -14.47 -3.14 7.85
C ILE A 86 -15.62 -3.81 8.59
N TYR A 87 -15.35 -4.89 9.34
CA TYR A 87 -16.38 -5.59 10.12
C TYR A 87 -17.06 -4.66 11.14
N THR A 88 -16.28 -3.87 11.89
CA THR A 88 -16.82 -2.90 12.84
C THR A 88 -17.71 -1.87 12.15
N LEU A 89 -17.29 -1.31 11.01
CA LEU A 89 -18.10 -0.34 10.26
C LEU A 89 -19.42 -0.94 9.75
N LEU A 90 -19.43 -2.20 9.34
CA LEU A 90 -20.64 -2.89 8.86
C LEU A 90 -21.59 -3.27 9.99
N ASN A 91 -21.05 -3.69 11.15
CA ASN A 91 -21.85 -4.15 12.29
C ASN A 91 -22.20 -3.02 13.27
N TYR A 92 -21.66 -1.82 13.08
CA TYR A 92 -22.03 -0.65 13.86
C TYR A 92 -23.47 -0.22 13.50
N LYS A 93 -24.45 -0.74 14.25
CA LYS A 93 -25.81 -0.22 14.25
C LYS A 93 -25.78 1.20 14.82
N ASP A 94 -26.06 2.18 13.97
CA ASP A 94 -26.25 3.56 14.39
C ASP A 94 -27.47 3.64 15.34
N ARG A 95 -27.23 3.71 16.65
CA ARG A 95 -28.29 3.96 17.67
C ARG A 95 -28.88 5.37 17.56
N ARG A 96 -28.38 6.23 16.66
CA ARG A 96 -28.86 7.61 16.49
C ARG A 96 -30.25 7.75 15.85
N GLY A 97 -30.94 6.65 15.53
CA GLY A 97 -32.32 6.67 15.03
C GLY A 97 -33.37 6.05 15.95
N GLN A 98 -32.99 5.61 17.16
CA GLN A 98 -33.94 5.01 18.12
C GLN A 98 -34.41 5.98 19.22
N ASP A 99 -33.69 7.08 19.47
CA ASP A 99 -34.07 8.05 20.50
C ASP A 99 -35.03 9.15 20.00
N GLU A 100 -35.39 9.16 18.70
CA GLU A 100 -36.41 10.08 18.13
C GLU A 100 -37.81 9.44 18.03
N ARG A 101 -38.00 8.23 18.56
CA ARG A 101 -39.30 7.52 18.58
C ARG A 101 -39.67 6.96 19.95
N GLU A 102 -39.38 7.70 21.01
CA GLU A 102 -40.04 7.54 22.32
C GLU A 102 -40.70 8.86 22.73
#